data_AF-A0A8X6IIZ8-F1
#
_entry.id   AF-A0A8X6IIZ8-F1
#
_cell.length_a   1.000
_cell.length_b   1.000
_cell.length_c   1.000
_cell.angle_alpha   90.00
_cell.angle_beta   90.00
_cell.angle_gamma   90.00
#
_symmetry.space_group_name_H-M   'P 1'
#
loop_
_entity.id
_entity.type
_entity.pdbx_description
1 polymer ?
#
loop_
_entity_poly.entity_id
_entity_poly.type
_entity_poly.pdbx_seq_one_letter_code
_entity_poly.pdbx_strand_id
1 'polypeptide(L)'
;MGSDFFQAFREYGQPTYYGENRWPVTADTVVYGILYGFLAILFSFYLIIIGIKGIDRLYIFMRVTLSLFIGAVILICNFAYGWEYGSVKATTPYKSFISEQVRAEIGLKVGLRGINVTLLGLPQNQLNETINYNERFSWQWVQGKPGFEEDAGRLNREYRAAQWKGLPYPILWVVEYFTIDEANFRHGRYYRIAGWNCHIALW
;
A
#
# COMPACT_ATOMS: atom_id res chain seq x y z
N MET A 1 -9.32 -17.83 34.30
CA MET A 1 -10.76 -18.16 34.20
C MET A 1 -11.35 -17.34 33.06
N GLY A 2 -11.77 -18.01 31.98
CA GLY A 2 -12.44 -17.36 30.84
C GLY A 2 -11.77 -17.60 29.48
N SER A 3 -11.63 -18.84 29.03
CA SER A 3 -11.39 -19.14 27.59
C SER A 3 -11.95 -20.49 27.14
N ASP A 4 -12.95 -21.04 27.83
CA ASP A 4 -13.51 -22.37 27.51
C ASP A 4 -14.50 -22.33 26.35
N PHE A 5 -15.00 -21.14 25.96
CA PHE A 5 -16.00 -21.01 24.92
C PHE A 5 -15.49 -21.32 23.50
N PHE A 6 -14.16 -21.33 23.30
CA PHE A 6 -13.53 -21.67 22.01
C PHE A 6 -12.84 -23.05 21.99
N GLN A 7 -13.10 -23.89 22.99
CA GLN A 7 -12.49 -25.22 23.13
C GLN A 7 -13.41 -26.39 22.71
N ALA A 8 -14.70 -26.14 22.46
CA ALA A 8 -15.61 -27.19 22.01
C ALA A 8 -15.08 -27.80 20.69
N PHE A 9 -14.92 -29.13 20.67
CA PHE A 9 -14.38 -29.96 19.57
C PHE A 9 -12.86 -29.94 19.35
N ARG A 10 -12.05 -29.40 20.27
CA ARG A 10 -10.59 -29.62 20.27
C ARG A 10 -10.28 -30.89 21.06
N GLU A 11 -10.06 -32.01 20.37
CA GLU A 11 -9.81 -33.32 20.99
C GLU A 11 -8.49 -33.39 21.78
N TYR A 12 -7.55 -32.47 21.51
CA TYR A 12 -6.32 -32.34 22.28
C TYR A 12 -5.95 -30.87 22.38
N GLY A 13 -5.81 -30.35 23.60
CA GLY A 13 -5.25 -29.02 23.88
C GLY A 13 -3.75 -28.90 23.55
N GLN A 14 -3.30 -29.54 22.48
CA GLN A 14 -1.93 -29.55 22.00
C GLN A 14 -1.59 -28.23 21.30
N PRO A 15 -0.32 -27.78 21.39
CA PRO A 15 0.15 -26.63 20.61
C PRO A 15 -0.11 -26.86 19.12
N THR A 16 -0.37 -25.79 18.37
CA THR A 16 -0.62 -25.85 16.92
C THR A 16 0.49 -26.63 16.21
N TYR A 17 0.13 -27.68 15.47
CA TYR A 17 1.08 -28.51 14.70
C TYR A 17 1.94 -27.71 13.71
N TYR A 18 1.46 -26.54 13.30
CA TYR A 18 2.15 -25.61 12.43
C TYR A 18 2.54 -24.36 13.23
N GLY A 19 3.80 -23.97 13.13
CA GLY A 19 4.28 -22.70 13.68
C GLY A 19 3.67 -21.50 12.94
N GLU A 20 3.93 -20.29 13.46
CA GLU A 20 3.52 -19.07 12.77
C GLU A 20 4.23 -18.95 11.41
N ASN A 21 3.51 -19.20 10.32
CA ASN A 21 3.99 -18.96 8.97
C ASN A 21 3.40 -17.66 8.43
N ARG A 22 4.03 -16.53 8.76
CA ARG A 22 3.63 -15.21 8.25
C ARG A 22 4.28 -15.02 6.88
N TRP A 23 3.52 -15.20 5.79
CA TRP A 23 3.97 -14.76 4.48
C TRP A 23 3.82 -13.24 4.36
N PRO A 24 4.92 -12.49 4.17
CA PRO A 24 4.81 -11.07 3.94
C PRO A 24 4.07 -10.82 2.63
N VAL A 25 3.23 -9.79 2.61
CA VAL A 25 2.60 -9.32 1.37
C VAL A 25 3.73 -8.74 0.50
N THR A 26 4.11 -9.49 -0.54
CA THR A 26 5.21 -9.12 -1.45
C THR A 26 4.81 -8.05 -2.46
N ALA A 27 3.51 -7.92 -2.73
CA ALA A 27 2.99 -7.01 -3.74
C ALA A 27 1.60 -6.46 -3.40
N ASP A 28 1.24 -5.31 -4.01
CA ASP A 28 -0.07 -4.70 -3.81
C ASP A 28 -1.18 -5.59 -4.37
N THR A 29 -2.00 -6.12 -3.46
CA THR A 29 -3.08 -7.06 -3.76
C THR A 29 -4.13 -6.45 -4.68
N VAL A 30 -4.37 -5.14 -4.60
CA VAL A 30 -5.37 -4.46 -5.45
C VAL A 30 -4.87 -4.39 -6.89
N VAL A 31 -3.62 -3.99 -7.08
CA VAL A 31 -3.01 -3.89 -8.43
C VAL A 31 -2.93 -5.27 -9.09
N TYR A 32 -2.54 -6.30 -8.33
CA TYR A 32 -2.50 -7.67 -8.83
C TYR A 32 -3.90 -8.22 -9.14
N GLY A 33 -4.90 -7.91 -8.32
CA GLY A 33 -6.29 -8.29 -8.56
C GLY A 33 -6.83 -7.70 -9.87
N ILE A 34 -6.55 -6.41 -10.12
CA ILE A 34 -6.91 -5.74 -11.38
C ILE A 34 -6.17 -6.41 -12.55
N LEU A 35 -4.85 -6.58 -12.45
CA LEU A 35 -4.04 -7.18 -13.50
C LEU A 35 -4.54 -8.59 -13.87
N TYR A 36 -4.79 -9.43 -12.86
CA TYR A 36 -5.30 -10.79 -13.08
C TYR A 36 -6.69 -10.78 -13.73
N GLY A 37 -7.58 -9.88 -13.32
CA GLY A 37 -8.89 -9.71 -13.95
C GLY A 37 -8.79 -9.39 -15.45
N PHE A 38 -7.94 -8.45 -15.83
CA PHE A 38 -7.70 -8.13 -17.25
C PHE A 38 -7.07 -9.28 -18.01
N LEU A 39 -6.10 -9.98 -17.41
CA LEU A 39 -5.46 -11.14 -18.04
C LEU A 39 -6.44 -12.30 -18.26
N ALA A 40 -7.35 -12.57 -17.31
CA ALA A 40 -8.37 -13.60 -17.46
C ALA A 40 -9.35 -13.28 -18.59
N ILE A 41 -9.77 -12.02 -18.71
CA ILE A 41 -10.63 -11.55 -19.81
C ILE A 41 -9.88 -11.66 -21.15
N LEU A 42 -8.63 -11.19 -21.19
CA LEU A 42 -7.80 -11.23 -22.40
C LEU A 42 -7.55 -12.67 -22.86
N PHE A 43 -7.25 -13.57 -21.92
CA PHE A 43 -7.12 -15.00 -22.19
C PHE A 43 -8.41 -15.60 -22.78
N SER A 44 -9.56 -15.26 -22.20
CA SER A 44 -10.86 -15.72 -22.69
C SER A 44 -11.13 -15.24 -24.12
N PHE A 45 -10.79 -13.98 -24.44
CA PHE A 45 -10.89 -13.46 -25.80
C PHE A 45 -9.93 -14.17 -26.77
N TYR A 46 -8.72 -14.50 -26.33
CA TYR A 46 -7.76 -15.19 -27.18
C TYR A 46 -8.22 -16.60 -27.56
N LEU A 47 -8.92 -17.30 -26.66
CA LEU A 47 -9.56 -18.58 -26.99
C LEU A 47 -10.65 -18.41 -28.07
N ILE A 48 -11.47 -17.36 -27.97
CA ILE A 48 -12.55 -17.09 -28.94
C ILE A 48 -11.99 -16.74 -30.33
N ILE A 49 -10.87 -15.99 -30.38
CA ILE A 49 -10.25 -15.52 -31.64
C ILE A 49 -9.81 -16.68 -32.55
N ILE A 50 -9.52 -17.87 -31.99
CA ILE A 50 -9.17 -19.06 -32.79
C ILE A 50 -10.29 -19.45 -33.76
N GLY A 51 -11.55 -19.19 -33.40
CA GLY A 51 -12.71 -19.49 -34.24
C GLY A 51 -12.93 -18.53 -35.42
N ILE A 52 -12.20 -17.41 -35.48
CA ILE A 52 -12.39 -16.38 -36.50
C ILE A 52 -11.48 -16.66 -37.70
N LYS A 53 -12.08 -16.71 -38.90
CA LYS A 53 -11.36 -16.96 -40.16
C LYS A 53 -10.94 -15.64 -40.82
N GLY A 54 -9.81 -15.66 -41.52
CA GLY A 54 -9.37 -14.57 -42.39
C GLY A 54 -8.52 -13.48 -41.71
N ILE A 55 -8.33 -12.37 -42.45
CA ILE A 55 -7.53 -11.21 -42.03
C ILE A 55 -8.21 -10.43 -40.89
N ASP A 56 -9.55 -10.48 -40.81
CA ASP A 56 -10.35 -9.85 -39.76
C ASP A 56 -9.94 -10.31 -38.36
N ARG A 57 -9.37 -11.51 -38.24
CA ARG A 57 -8.80 -12.04 -36.99
C ARG A 57 -7.73 -11.11 -36.41
N LEU A 58 -6.83 -10.59 -37.25
CA LEU A 58 -5.76 -9.69 -36.81
C LEU A 58 -6.32 -8.34 -36.37
N TYR A 59 -7.31 -7.82 -37.09
CA TYR A 59 -7.98 -6.57 -36.75
C TYR A 59 -8.69 -6.66 -35.39
N ILE A 60 -9.46 -7.73 -35.16
CA ILE A 60 -10.16 -7.97 -33.90
C ILE A 60 -9.16 -8.18 -32.75
N PHE A 61 -8.10 -8.95 -32.98
CA PHE A 61 -7.03 -9.15 -32.00
C PHE A 61 -6.40 -7.83 -31.55
N MET A 62 -5.98 -6.99 -32.50
CA MET A 62 -5.37 -5.70 -32.20
C MET A 62 -6.35 -4.78 -31.47
N ARG A 63 -7.60 -4.70 -31.95
CA ARG A 63 -8.63 -3.84 -31.36
C ARG A 63 -8.95 -4.23 -29.91
N VAL A 64 -9.17 -5.51 -29.64
CA VAL A 64 -9.49 -6.01 -28.29
C VAL A 64 -8.29 -5.86 -27.36
N THR A 65 -7.10 -6.25 -27.80
CA THR A 65 -5.88 -6.15 -26.99
C THR A 65 -5.59 -4.70 -26.63
N LEU A 66 -5.67 -3.77 -27.58
CA LEU A 66 -5.43 -2.35 -27.34
C LEU A 66 -6.51 -1.75 -26.41
N SER A 67 -7.78 -2.09 -26.62
CA SER A 67 -8.87 -1.60 -25.78
C SER A 67 -8.76 -2.08 -24.33
N LEU A 68 -8.45 -3.37 -24.12
CA LEU A 68 -8.23 -3.93 -22.78
C LEU A 68 -6.97 -3.36 -22.14
N PHE A 69 -5.90 -3.16 -22.93
CA PHE A 69 -4.66 -2.55 -22.45
C PHE A 69 -4.90 -1.12 -21.96
N ILE A 70 -5.62 -0.29 -22.72
CA ILE A 70 -5.96 1.08 -22.30
C ILE A 70 -6.76 1.05 -20.99
N GLY A 71 -7.78 0.20 -20.89
CA GLY A 71 -8.58 0.06 -19.67
C GLY A 71 -7.74 -0.41 -18.46
N ALA A 72 -6.84 -1.36 -18.68
CA ALA A 72 -5.95 -1.87 -17.64
C ALA A 72 -4.99 -0.77 -17.13
N VAL A 73 -4.39 -0.01 -18.03
CA VAL A 73 -3.47 1.09 -17.68
C VAL A 73 -4.20 2.16 -16.88
N ILE A 74 -5.39 2.59 -17.31
CA ILE A 74 -6.17 3.61 -16.59
C ILE A 74 -6.47 3.16 -15.15
N LEU A 75 -6.93 1.91 -14.98
CA LEU A 75 -7.23 1.39 -13.64
C LEU A 75 -5.96 1.21 -12.80
N ILE A 76 -4.87 0.68 -13.35
CA ILE A 76 -3.60 0.55 -12.62
C ILE A 76 -3.10 1.93 -12.17
N CYS A 77 -3.11 2.93 -13.05
CA CYS A 77 -2.69 4.30 -12.71
C CYS A 77 -3.56 4.92 -11.60
N ASN A 78 -4.85 4.58 -11.54
CA ASN A 78 -5.76 5.09 -10.51
C ASN A 78 -5.46 4.50 -9.11
N PHE A 79 -5.06 3.22 -9.04
CA PHE A 79 -4.81 2.51 -7.78
C PHE A 79 -3.33 2.40 -7.37
N ALA A 80 -2.39 2.62 -8.28
CA ALA A 80 -0.96 2.51 -8.01
C ALA A 80 -0.41 3.68 -7.18
N TYR A 81 0.65 3.41 -6.41
CA TYR A 81 1.39 4.37 -5.59
C TYR A 81 2.69 4.84 -6.29
N GLY A 82 2.67 4.91 -7.62
CA GLY A 82 3.85 5.20 -8.45
C GLY A 82 3.89 6.62 -9.03
N TRP A 83 3.09 7.55 -8.51
CA TRP A 83 2.98 8.91 -9.08
C TRP A 83 4.21 9.75 -8.79
N GLU A 84 4.64 9.74 -7.53
CA GLU A 84 5.91 10.32 -7.13
C GLU A 84 6.64 9.35 -6.19
N TYR A 85 7.95 9.26 -6.32
CA TYR A 85 8.76 8.43 -5.47
C TYR A 85 10.07 9.12 -5.14
N GLY A 86 10.57 8.89 -3.93
CA GLY A 86 11.86 9.36 -3.47
C GLY A 86 12.46 8.33 -2.53
N SER A 87 13.78 8.20 -2.53
CA SER A 87 14.50 7.35 -1.60
C SER A 87 15.74 8.05 -1.09
N VAL A 88 16.03 7.91 0.20
CA VAL A 88 17.22 8.47 0.83
C VAL A 88 17.87 7.44 1.74
N LYS A 89 19.19 7.31 1.65
CA LYS A 89 19.99 6.49 2.55
C LYS A 89 20.48 7.36 3.69
N ALA A 90 20.01 7.09 4.90
CA ALA A 90 20.33 7.89 6.07
C ALA A 90 20.59 7.00 7.29
N THR A 91 21.32 7.55 8.24
CA THR A 91 21.47 6.94 9.57
C THR A 91 20.49 7.66 10.49
N THR A 92 19.50 6.93 11.00
CA THR A 92 18.36 7.53 11.71
C THR A 92 18.11 6.81 13.03
N PRO A 93 17.55 7.50 14.04
CA PRO A 93 17.08 6.83 15.24
C PRO A 93 15.93 5.90 14.90
N TYR A 94 15.90 4.72 15.51
CA TYR A 94 14.99 3.65 15.10
C TYR A 94 13.71 3.60 15.94
N LYS A 95 13.85 3.41 17.25
CA LYS A 95 12.72 3.20 18.19
C LYS A 95 12.94 3.95 19.50
N SER A 96 11.84 4.17 20.22
CA SER A 96 11.86 4.69 21.59
C SER A 96 12.67 3.77 22.50
N PHE A 97 13.31 4.36 23.51
CA PHE A 97 14.11 3.68 24.55
C PHE A 97 15.40 2.99 24.06
N ILE A 98 15.74 3.11 22.77
CA ILE A 98 17.01 2.67 22.20
C ILE A 98 17.76 3.89 21.68
N SER A 99 19.00 4.08 22.13
CA SER A 99 19.86 5.20 21.68
C SER A 99 20.61 4.89 20.38
N GLU A 100 20.67 3.62 19.99
CA GLU A 100 21.37 3.19 18.77
C GLU A 100 20.63 3.65 17.51
N GLN A 101 21.43 4.08 16.53
CA GLN A 101 20.94 4.50 15.24
C GLN A 101 21.08 3.36 14.24
N VAL A 102 20.14 3.30 13.30
CA VAL A 102 20.12 2.31 12.23
C VAL A 102 20.47 2.98 10.93
N ARG A 103 21.31 2.31 10.13
CA ARG A 103 21.55 2.72 8.75
C ARG A 103 20.45 2.11 7.88
N ALA A 104 19.58 2.94 7.34
CA ALA A 104 18.44 2.49 6.54
C ALA A 104 18.23 3.34 5.28
N GLU A 105 17.62 2.71 4.28
CA GLU A 105 17.04 3.37 3.13
C GLU A 105 15.57 3.66 3.41
N ILE A 106 15.22 4.95 3.45
CA ILE A 106 13.87 5.44 3.66
C ILE A 106 13.31 5.80 2.29
N GLY A 107 12.28 5.08 1.86
CA GLY A 107 11.59 5.33 0.60
C GLY A 107 10.19 5.86 0.84
N LEU A 108 9.78 6.86 0.06
CA LEU A 108 8.44 7.40 0.02
C LEU A 108 7.87 7.18 -1.38
N LYS A 109 6.67 6.64 -1.45
CA LYS A 109 5.90 6.43 -2.67
C LYS A 109 4.52 7.06 -2.52
N VAL A 110 4.24 8.08 -3.31
CA VAL A 110 2.98 8.83 -3.29
C VAL A 110 2.06 8.29 -4.36
N GLY A 111 0.81 8.02 -3.98
CA GLY A 111 -0.29 7.70 -4.89
C GLY A 111 -1.40 8.74 -4.79
N LEU A 112 -2.43 8.59 -5.63
CA LEU A 112 -3.58 9.51 -5.63
C LEU A 112 -4.37 9.47 -4.31
N ARG A 113 -4.36 8.32 -3.64
CA ARG A 113 -5.23 7.99 -2.51
C ARG A 113 -4.48 7.86 -1.18
N GLY A 114 -3.17 8.09 -1.17
CA GLY A 114 -2.36 7.94 0.01
C GLY A 114 -0.87 7.90 -0.30
N ILE A 115 -0.09 7.55 0.71
CA ILE A 115 1.34 7.32 0.64
C ILE A 115 1.70 5.91 1.11
N ASN A 116 2.83 5.43 0.64
CA ASN A 116 3.47 4.23 1.11
C ASN A 116 4.90 4.59 1.52
N VAL A 117 5.26 4.27 2.77
CA VAL A 117 6.55 4.55 3.36
C VAL A 117 7.27 3.24 3.62
N THR A 118 8.46 3.13 3.06
CA THR A 118 9.33 1.96 3.16
C THR A 118 10.54 2.28 4.00
N LEU A 119 10.95 1.35 4.87
CA LEU A 119 12.17 1.45 5.66
C LEU A 119 12.93 0.13 5.54
N LEU A 120 14.05 0.16 4.82
CA LEU A 120 14.90 -0.99 4.54
C LEU A 120 16.24 -0.83 5.25
N GLY A 121 16.60 -1.78 6.12
CA GLY A 121 17.90 -1.78 6.77
C GLY A 121 19.05 -2.07 5.79
N LEU A 122 20.19 -1.39 5.97
CA LEU A 122 21.44 -1.63 5.25
C LEU A 122 22.57 -1.94 6.25
N PRO A 123 22.79 -3.21 6.66
CA PRO A 123 22.16 -4.45 6.20
C PRO A 123 20.75 -4.68 6.77
N GLN A 124 19.97 -5.60 6.18
CA GLN A 124 18.56 -5.81 6.54
C GLN A 124 18.37 -6.24 8.01
N ASN A 125 19.30 -7.02 8.55
CA ASN A 125 19.30 -7.40 9.95
C ASN A 125 20.24 -6.47 10.73
N GLN A 126 19.67 -5.65 11.61
CA GLN A 126 20.38 -4.74 12.52
C GLN A 126 19.69 -4.81 13.88
N LEU A 127 20.44 -4.66 14.98
CA LEU A 127 19.88 -4.70 16.34
C LEU A 127 19.10 -5.99 16.66
N ASN A 128 19.52 -7.13 16.11
CA ASN A 128 18.81 -8.42 16.19
C ASN A 128 17.38 -8.40 15.64
N GLU A 129 17.03 -7.42 14.80
CA GLU A 129 15.73 -7.29 14.15
C GLU A 129 15.87 -7.21 12.63
N THR A 130 14.85 -7.71 11.92
CA THR A 130 14.76 -7.60 10.45
C THR A 130 14.02 -6.32 10.08
N ILE A 131 14.77 -5.36 9.54
CA ILE A 131 14.27 -4.04 9.18
C ILE A 131 13.83 -4.06 7.72
N ASN A 132 12.55 -4.39 7.50
CA ASN A 132 11.89 -4.36 6.21
C ASN A 132 10.42 -3.96 6.38
N TYR A 133 10.21 -2.65 6.55
CA TYR A 133 8.86 -2.10 6.71
C TYR A 133 8.33 -1.56 5.39
N ASN A 134 7.04 -1.75 5.19
CA ASN A 134 6.28 -1.28 4.03
C ASN A 134 4.88 -0.87 4.54
N GLU A 135 4.78 0.36 5.05
CA GLU A 135 3.59 0.85 5.75
C GLU A 135 2.82 1.82 4.87
N ARG A 136 1.52 1.53 4.69
CA ARG A 136 0.62 2.28 3.81
C ARG A 136 -0.30 3.17 4.64
N PHE A 137 -0.34 4.45 4.28
CA PHE A 137 -1.23 5.43 4.87
C PHE A 137 -2.15 6.01 3.81
N SER A 138 -3.45 6.03 4.07
CA SER A 138 -4.47 6.41 3.13
C SER A 138 -5.22 7.66 3.57
N TRP A 139 -5.43 8.57 2.62
CA TRP A 139 -6.27 9.76 2.80
C TRP A 139 -7.54 9.68 1.95
N GLN A 140 -7.94 8.47 1.58
CA GLN A 140 -9.16 8.22 0.83
C GLN A 140 -10.36 8.88 1.51
N TRP A 141 -11.26 9.43 0.71
CA TRP A 141 -12.56 10.00 1.12
C TRP A 141 -12.46 11.36 1.83
N VAL A 142 -13.45 11.66 2.68
CA VAL A 142 -13.70 12.96 3.31
C VAL A 142 -12.60 13.34 4.31
N GLN A 143 -12.34 14.64 4.47
CA GLN A 143 -11.26 15.16 5.33
C GLN A 143 -11.48 14.98 6.81
N GLY A 144 -12.70 14.66 7.24
CA GLY A 144 -13.03 14.58 8.65
C GLY A 144 -12.81 15.92 9.35
N LYS A 145 -12.86 15.90 10.68
CA LYS A 145 -12.52 17.07 11.50
C LYS A 145 -10.99 17.26 11.55
N PRO A 146 -10.50 18.50 11.72
CA PRO A 146 -9.10 18.71 12.08
C PRO A 146 -8.79 18.05 13.43
N GLY A 147 -7.55 17.61 13.63
CA GLY A 147 -7.10 16.92 14.85
C GLY A 147 -6.76 15.44 14.64
N PHE A 148 -6.65 14.70 15.74
CA PHE A 148 -6.24 13.28 15.78
C PHE A 148 -7.23 12.39 16.54
N GLU A 149 -8.46 12.87 16.71
CA GLU A 149 -9.56 12.16 17.38
C GLU A 149 -10.25 11.16 16.45
N GLU A 150 -11.26 10.43 16.96
CA GLU A 150 -11.99 9.41 16.21
C GLU A 150 -12.72 9.95 14.97
N ASP A 151 -13.10 11.23 14.99
CA ASP A 151 -13.75 11.96 13.88
C ASP A 151 -12.75 12.60 12.91
N ALA A 152 -11.44 12.44 13.15
CA ALA A 152 -10.42 13.05 12.32
C ALA A 152 -10.34 12.43 10.91
N GLY A 153 -9.66 13.14 10.01
CA GLY A 153 -9.33 12.61 8.69
C GLY A 153 -8.65 11.25 8.74
N ARG A 154 -8.92 10.41 7.74
CA ARG A 154 -8.41 9.03 7.70
C ARG A 154 -6.89 8.93 7.92
N LEU A 155 -6.13 9.81 7.27
CA LEU A 155 -4.67 9.89 7.43
C LEU A 155 -4.26 10.13 8.89
N ASN A 156 -4.92 11.08 9.58
CA ASN A 156 -4.58 11.44 10.95
C ASN A 156 -4.91 10.29 11.92
N ARG A 157 -6.00 9.57 11.68
CA ARG A 157 -6.37 8.37 12.47
C ARG A 157 -5.39 7.23 12.26
N GLU A 158 -5.02 6.97 11.01
CA GLU A 158 -4.02 5.94 10.67
C GLU A 158 -2.63 6.31 11.23
N TYR A 159 -2.25 7.59 11.19
CA TYR A 159 -1.04 8.08 11.84
C TYR A 159 -1.08 7.89 13.37
N ARG A 160 -2.19 8.23 14.01
CA ARG A 160 -2.38 8.01 15.46
C ARG A 160 -2.30 6.52 15.81
N ALA A 161 -2.93 5.66 15.02
CA ALA A 161 -2.84 4.21 15.20
C ALA A 161 -1.41 3.68 15.01
N ALA A 162 -0.65 4.23 14.06
CA ALA A 162 0.75 3.93 13.85
C ALA A 162 1.64 4.33 15.05
N GLN A 163 1.35 5.47 15.69
CA GLN A 163 2.00 5.87 16.93
C GLN A 163 1.72 4.88 18.07
N TRP A 164 0.45 4.48 18.25
CA TRP A 164 0.07 3.49 19.25
C TRP A 164 0.68 2.11 18.99
N LYS A 165 0.83 1.71 17.72
CA LYS A 165 1.52 0.49 17.29
C LYS A 165 3.04 0.55 17.56
N GLY A 166 3.60 1.74 17.75
CA GLY A 166 5.04 1.93 17.98
C GLY A 166 5.87 1.73 16.71
N LEU A 167 5.41 2.25 15.56
CA LEU A 167 6.21 2.21 14.33
C LEU A 167 7.55 2.94 14.49
N PRO A 168 8.59 2.55 13.72
CA PRO A 168 9.88 3.23 13.75
C PRO A 168 9.77 4.74 13.48
N TYR A 169 10.60 5.53 14.16
CA TYR A 169 10.61 6.99 14.03
C TYR A 169 10.71 7.51 12.58
N PRO A 170 11.55 6.94 11.69
CA PRO A 170 11.67 7.46 10.34
C PRO A 170 10.37 7.37 9.55
N ILE A 171 9.55 6.34 9.81
CA ILE A 171 8.24 6.20 9.17
C ILE A 171 7.29 7.26 9.71
N LEU A 172 7.25 7.43 11.03
CA LEU A 172 6.37 8.41 11.67
C LEU A 172 6.71 9.84 11.22
N TRP A 173 7.99 10.20 11.15
CA TRP A 173 8.43 11.53 10.69
C TRP A 173 8.03 11.82 9.25
N VAL A 174 8.19 10.85 8.34
CA VAL A 174 7.77 11.03 6.93
C VAL A 174 6.26 11.25 6.84
N VAL A 175 5.46 10.49 7.59
CA VAL A 175 4.00 10.64 7.58
C VAL A 175 3.56 11.95 8.23
N GLU A 176 4.27 12.40 9.26
CA GLU A 176 4.01 13.66 9.96
C GLU A 176 4.08 14.88 9.04
N TYR A 177 4.98 14.88 8.05
CA TYR A 177 5.02 15.92 7.00
C TYR A 177 3.72 16.04 6.19
N PHE A 178 2.91 14.98 6.12
CA PHE A 178 1.62 14.97 5.43
C PHE A 178 0.43 15.25 6.34
N THR A 179 0.57 15.14 7.67
CA THR A 179 -0.52 15.42 8.62
C THR A 179 -0.54 16.88 9.07
N ILE A 180 0.62 17.53 9.13
CA ILE A 180 0.74 18.94 9.52
C ILE A 180 0.28 19.85 8.37
N ASP A 181 -0.57 20.82 8.67
CA ASP A 181 -1.09 21.82 7.72
C ASP A 181 -0.73 23.25 8.16
N GLU A 182 0.50 23.42 8.63
CA GLU A 182 1.03 24.68 9.18
C GLU A 182 2.12 25.29 8.29
N ALA A 183 2.15 26.63 8.27
CA ALA A 183 3.13 27.44 7.52
C ALA A 183 3.27 27.02 6.03
N ASN A 184 4.51 26.94 5.53
CA ASN A 184 4.84 26.58 4.15
C ASN A 184 4.85 25.06 3.89
N PHE A 185 4.55 24.23 4.89
CA PHE A 185 4.66 22.77 4.81
C PHE A 185 3.29 22.10 4.63
N ARG A 186 2.51 22.53 3.64
CA ARG A 186 1.13 22.03 3.39
C ARG A 186 1.06 20.89 2.37
N HIS A 187 2.05 20.00 2.37
CA HIS A 187 2.17 18.93 1.38
C HIS A 187 0.93 18.03 1.38
N GLY A 188 0.46 17.61 2.56
CA GLY A 188 -0.73 16.77 2.70
C GLY A 188 -1.98 17.33 2.02
N ARG A 189 -2.24 18.64 2.16
CA ARG A 189 -3.38 19.30 1.53
C ARG A 189 -3.27 19.31 0.00
N TYR A 190 -2.11 19.69 -0.54
CA TYR A 190 -1.92 19.78 -1.99
C TYR A 190 -1.96 18.41 -2.67
N TYR A 191 -1.25 17.40 -2.15
CA TYR A 191 -1.27 16.05 -2.70
C TYR A 191 -2.66 15.44 -2.65
N ARG A 192 -3.44 15.73 -1.60
CA ARG A 192 -4.80 15.24 -1.50
C ARG A 192 -5.74 15.87 -2.53
N ILE A 193 -5.67 17.19 -2.72
CA ILE A 193 -6.50 17.89 -3.72
C ILE A 193 -6.12 17.42 -5.14
N ALA A 194 -4.82 17.36 -5.44
CA ALA A 194 -4.33 16.86 -6.73
C ALA A 194 -4.75 15.41 -6.95
N GLY A 195 -4.57 14.55 -5.94
CA GLY A 195 -4.96 13.16 -5.96
C GLY A 195 -6.45 12.96 -6.18
N TRP A 196 -7.30 13.76 -5.52
CA TRP A 196 -8.75 13.71 -5.68
C TRP A 196 -9.20 14.11 -7.09
N ASN A 197 -8.68 15.22 -7.63
CA ASN A 197 -9.04 15.68 -8.97
C ASN A 197 -8.54 14.72 -10.06
N CYS A 198 -7.31 14.22 -9.94
CA CYS A 198 -6.75 13.25 -10.88
C CYS A 198 -7.51 11.92 -10.83
N HIS A 199 -7.89 11.47 -9.62
CA HIS A 199 -8.72 10.28 -9.43
C HIS A 199 -10.07 10.40 -10.13
N ILE A 200 -10.73 11.56 -10.06
CA ILE A 200 -12.00 11.83 -10.78
C ILE A 200 -11.79 11.87 -12.28
N ALA A 201 -10.70 12.48 -12.77
CA ALA A 201 -10.41 12.54 -14.21
C ALA A 201 -10.07 11.16 -14.83
N LEU A 202 -9.57 10.22 -14.03
CA LEU A 202 -9.25 8.85 -14.46
C LEU A 202 -10.42 7.87 -14.33
N TRP A 203 -11.51 8.26 -13.66
CA TRP A 203 -12.73 7.44 -13.54
C TRP A 203 -13.65 7.63 -14.74
#